data_AF-A0A353F2E5-F1
#
_entry.id   AF-A0A353F2E5-F1
#
_cell.length_a   1.000
_cell.length_b   1.000
_cell.length_c   1.000
_cell.angle_alpha   90.00
_cell.angle_beta   90.00
_cell.angle_gamma   90.00
#
_symmetry.space_group_name_H-M   'P 1'
#
loop_
_entity.id
_entity.type
_entity.pdbx_description
1 polymer ?
#
loop_
_entity_poly.entity_id
_entity_poly.type
_entity_poly.pdbx_seq_one_letter_code
_entity_poly.pdbx_strand_id
1 'polypeptide(L)'
;MSDNPTPLVPVEGWHVMHLYYSVDHSQWSLLSEAEQRQAKTELSELVQEIRSHKDTQLLIFAVATPKADLGFMLLTPDLHDATHFEKRLTLALGPDVLTPTYSYLSQTERSEYTTTSEQYGKDTLIGEQGMAEGSEEFEAALKEFDERMKH
;
A
#
# COMPACT_ATOMS: atom_id res chain seq x y z
N MET A 1 12.27 -26.68 13.17
CA MET A 1 10.97 -26.22 12.64
C MET A 1 11.12 -24.73 12.45
N SER A 2 11.24 -24.26 11.21
CA SER A 2 11.16 -22.82 10.95
C SER A 2 9.69 -22.46 11.01
N ASP A 3 9.21 -22.00 12.16
CA ASP A 3 7.89 -21.39 12.25
C ASP A 3 7.94 -20.13 11.41
N ASN A 4 7.40 -20.22 10.19
CA ASN A 4 7.12 -19.02 9.43
C ASN A 4 6.14 -18.17 10.25
N PRO A 5 6.36 -16.86 10.35
CA PRO A 5 5.47 -15.98 11.08
C PRO A 5 4.04 -16.12 10.51
N THR A 6 3.06 -16.08 11.40
CA THR A 6 1.65 -16.09 10.98
C THR A 6 1.37 -14.84 10.13
N PRO A 7 0.73 -14.96 8.96
CA PRO A 7 0.43 -13.82 8.10
C PRO A 7 -0.33 -12.72 8.85
N LEU A 8 0.04 -11.46 8.61
CA LEU A 8 -0.62 -10.30 9.20
C LEU A 8 -1.48 -9.59 8.14
N VAL A 9 -2.63 -10.21 7.87
CA VAL A 9 -3.59 -9.78 6.85
C VAL A 9 -4.75 -9.03 7.51
N PRO A 10 -5.12 -7.82 7.04
CA PRO A 10 -6.23 -7.09 7.59
C PRO A 10 -7.58 -7.69 7.18
N VAL A 11 -8.64 -7.31 7.90
CA VAL A 11 -10.02 -7.74 7.58
C VAL A 11 -10.49 -7.17 6.25
N GLU A 12 -10.11 -5.92 5.94
CA GLU A 12 -10.44 -5.25 4.68
C GLU A 12 -9.19 -4.59 4.07
N GLY A 13 -9.15 -4.55 2.74
CA GLY A 13 -8.12 -3.81 2.00
C GLY A 13 -6.74 -4.45 2.05
N TRP A 14 -5.75 -3.72 1.53
CA TRP A 14 -4.34 -4.10 1.49
C TRP A 14 -3.48 -3.09 2.22
N HIS A 15 -2.36 -3.54 2.76
CA HIS A 15 -1.30 -2.65 3.21
C HIS A 15 -0.70 -1.93 2.01
N VAL A 16 -0.39 -0.65 2.17
CA VAL A 16 0.29 0.17 1.17
C VAL A 16 1.53 0.79 1.80
N MET A 17 2.70 0.44 1.28
CA MET A 17 3.97 1.07 1.63
C MET A 17 4.35 2.08 0.56
N HIS A 18 4.40 3.35 0.93
CA HIS A 18 4.98 4.43 0.15
C HIS A 18 6.43 4.61 0.59
N LEU A 19 7.37 4.35 -0.30
CA LEU A 19 8.80 4.38 -0.01
C LEU A 19 9.49 5.37 -0.94
N TYR A 20 10.28 6.28 -0.38
CA TYR A 20 10.99 7.31 -1.14
C TYR A 20 12.47 7.29 -0.82
N TYR A 21 13.29 7.30 -1.86
CA TYR A 21 14.73 7.20 -1.77
C TYR A 21 15.41 8.31 -2.56
N SER A 22 16.53 8.79 -2.03
CA SER A 22 17.52 9.53 -2.81
C SER A 22 18.66 8.60 -3.20
N VAL A 23 19.21 8.78 -4.39
CA VAL A 23 20.33 8.00 -4.91
C VAL A 23 21.63 8.64 -4.45
N ASP A 24 22.43 7.92 -3.66
CA ASP A 24 23.80 8.34 -3.37
C ASP A 24 24.69 8.04 -4.57
N HIS A 25 24.87 9.06 -5.40
CA HIS A 25 25.73 9.00 -6.58
C HIS A 25 27.20 8.75 -6.25
N SER A 26 27.66 9.12 -5.06
CA SER A 26 29.04 8.87 -4.62
C SER A 26 29.24 7.38 -4.41
N GLN A 27 28.35 6.74 -3.64
CA GLN A 27 28.38 5.29 -3.44
C GLN A 27 28.22 4.52 -4.75
N TRP A 28 27.26 4.93 -5.59
CA TRP A 28 27.06 4.32 -6.89
C TRP A 28 28.31 4.39 -7.78
N SER A 29 29.04 5.51 -7.75
CA SER A 29 30.24 5.71 -8.57
C SER A 29 31.43 4.85 -8.15
N LEU A 30 31.44 4.31 -6.93
CA LEU A 30 32.48 3.41 -6.43
C LEU A 30 32.34 1.99 -6.99
N LEU A 31 31.13 1.61 -7.42
CA LEU A 31 30.89 0.30 -8.04
C LEU A 31 31.51 0.25 -9.44
N SER A 32 32.18 -0.86 -9.75
CA SER A 32 32.64 -1.17 -11.09
C SER A 32 31.46 -1.31 -12.07
N GLU A 33 31.72 -1.19 -13.37
CA GLU A 33 30.67 -1.38 -14.39
C GLU A 33 30.00 -2.76 -14.32
N ALA A 34 30.75 -3.79 -13.91
CA ALA A 34 30.22 -5.13 -13.72
C ALA A 34 29.25 -5.19 -12.52
N GLU A 35 29.63 -4.59 -11.38
CA GLU A 35 28.78 -4.51 -10.19
C GLU A 35 27.53 -3.66 -10.45
N GLN A 36 27.67 -2.52 -11.14
CA GLN A 36 26.54 -1.69 -11.54
C GLN A 36 25.56 -2.45 -12.46
N ARG A 37 26.08 -3.27 -13.38
CA ARG A 37 25.24 -4.11 -14.25
C ARG A 37 24.52 -5.17 -13.43
N GLN A 38 25.23 -5.83 -12.52
CA GLN A 38 24.68 -6.85 -11.65
C GLN A 38 23.56 -6.29 -10.76
N ALA A 39 23.80 -5.16 -10.09
CA ALA A 39 22.81 -4.48 -9.25
C ALA A 39 21.53 -4.10 -10.01
N LYS A 40 21.66 -3.61 -11.26
CA LYS A 40 20.49 -3.32 -12.11
C LYS A 40 19.72 -4.59 -12.49
N THR A 41 20.42 -5.69 -12.75
CA THR A 41 19.78 -7.00 -13.02
C THR A 41 19.04 -7.48 -11.77
N GLU A 42 19.68 -7.46 -10.61
CA GLU A 42 19.08 -7.89 -9.33
C GLU A 42 17.85 -7.06 -8.96
N LEU A 43 17.90 -5.74 -9.11
CA LEU A 43 16.72 -4.88 -8.94
C LEU A 43 15.62 -5.26 -9.94
N SER A 44 15.96 -5.51 -11.20
CA SER A 44 14.97 -5.88 -12.22
C SER A 44 14.30 -7.22 -11.91
N GLU A 45 15.08 -8.21 -11.46
CA GLU A 45 14.58 -9.53 -11.04
C GLU A 45 13.70 -9.41 -9.79
N LEU A 46 14.13 -8.65 -8.78
CA LEU A 46 13.35 -8.38 -7.58
C LEU A 46 12.00 -7.72 -7.91
N VAL A 47 11.99 -6.76 -8.84
CA VAL A 47 10.74 -6.11 -9.28
C VAL A 47 9.80 -7.11 -9.95
N GLN A 48 10.32 -8.04 -10.76
CA GLN A 48 9.47 -9.09 -11.35
C GLN A 48 8.97 -10.06 -10.28
N GLU A 49 9.82 -10.44 -9.33
CA GLU A 49 9.46 -11.30 -8.21
C GLU A 49 8.29 -10.70 -7.42
N ILE A 50 8.41 -9.44 -6.98
CA ILE A 50 7.38 -8.73 -6.23
C ILE A 50 6.07 -8.66 -7.04
N ARG A 51 6.15 -8.34 -8.33
CA ARG A 51 4.95 -8.25 -9.21
C ARG A 51 4.31 -9.60 -9.50
N SER A 52 5.07 -10.69 -9.40
CA SER A 52 4.57 -12.06 -9.55
C SER A 52 4.08 -12.66 -8.22
N HIS A 53 4.39 -12.00 -7.10
CA HIS A 53 3.92 -12.40 -5.79
C HIS A 53 2.40 -12.27 -5.72
N LYS A 54 1.76 -13.21 -5.02
CA LYS A 54 0.30 -13.31 -4.96
C LYS A 54 -0.31 -12.01 -4.42
N ASP A 55 -1.36 -11.52 -5.09
CA ASP A 55 -2.14 -10.35 -4.68
C ASP A 55 -1.29 -9.12 -4.32
N THR A 56 -0.16 -8.95 -5.03
CA THR A 56 0.84 -7.90 -4.77
C THR A 56 0.98 -6.97 -5.97
N GLN A 57 1.11 -5.67 -5.72
CA GLN A 57 1.37 -4.66 -6.75
C GLN A 57 2.57 -3.80 -6.38
N LEU A 58 3.38 -3.46 -7.38
CA LEU A 58 4.53 -2.56 -7.23
C LEU A 58 4.57 -1.53 -8.35
N LEU A 59 4.36 -0.27 -7.96
CA LEU A 59 4.59 0.90 -8.80
C LEU A 59 5.96 1.49 -8.51
N ILE A 60 6.64 1.95 -9.56
CA ILE A 60 7.96 2.56 -9.49
C ILE A 60 7.88 3.85 -10.30
N PHE A 61 8.30 4.97 -9.71
CA PHE A 61 8.20 6.27 -10.36
C PHE A 61 9.31 7.21 -9.89
N ALA A 62 9.69 8.16 -10.76
CA ALA A 62 10.61 9.23 -10.40
C ALA A 62 9.87 10.35 -9.67
N VAL A 63 10.54 10.99 -8.72
CA VAL A 63 9.97 12.14 -7.99
C VAL A 63 10.50 13.44 -8.60
N ALA A 64 9.60 14.34 -8.96
CA ALA A 64 9.97 15.56 -9.70
C ALA A 64 10.69 16.63 -8.84
N THR A 65 10.64 16.49 -7.52
CA THR A 65 11.20 17.47 -6.57
C THR A 65 12.40 16.88 -5.85
N PRO A 66 13.34 17.67 -5.35
CA PRO A 66 14.54 17.17 -4.65
C PRO A 66 14.27 16.52 -3.28
N LYS A 67 13.00 16.22 -2.95
CA LYS A 67 12.63 15.48 -1.74
C LYS A 67 13.03 14.00 -1.84
N ALA A 68 13.12 13.46 -3.05
CA ALA A 68 13.54 12.11 -3.36
C ALA A 68 13.85 12.03 -4.86
N ASP A 69 14.53 10.97 -5.29
CA ASP A 69 14.77 10.68 -6.70
C ASP A 69 13.83 9.57 -7.20
N LEU A 70 13.59 8.57 -6.36
CA LEU A 70 12.84 7.36 -6.69
C LEU A 70 11.75 7.08 -5.65
N GLY A 71 10.58 6.67 -6.12
CA GLY A 71 9.46 6.20 -5.31
C GLY A 71 9.07 4.78 -5.65
N PHE A 72 8.77 3.99 -4.62
CA PHE A 72 8.07 2.72 -4.71
C PHE A 72 6.74 2.82 -3.99
N MET A 73 5.67 2.31 -4.61
CA MET A 73 4.40 2.08 -3.95
C MET A 73 4.10 0.60 -4.02
N LEU A 74 4.23 -0.07 -2.88
CA LEU A 74 4.02 -1.51 -2.72
C LEU A 74 2.67 -1.74 -2.05
N LEU A 75 1.82 -2.56 -2.66
CA LEU A 75 0.54 -2.97 -2.09
C LEU A 75 0.53 -4.48 -1.95
N THR A 76 0.19 -5.00 -0.77
CA THR A 76 0.11 -6.45 -0.50
C THR A 76 -0.80 -6.74 0.70
N PRO A 77 -1.48 -7.89 0.74
CA PRO A 77 -2.31 -8.27 1.89
C PRO A 77 -1.51 -8.53 3.18
N ASP A 78 -0.28 -9.04 3.12
CA ASP A 78 0.50 -9.40 4.32
C ASP A 78 1.58 -8.36 4.64
N LEU A 79 1.55 -7.82 5.88
CA LEU A 79 2.56 -6.85 6.33
C LEU A 79 3.97 -7.47 6.40
N HIS A 80 4.08 -8.78 6.62
CA HIS A 80 5.37 -9.46 6.62
C HIS A 80 6.01 -9.46 5.24
N ASP A 81 5.23 -9.75 4.20
CA ASP A 81 5.69 -9.66 2.81
C ASP A 81 6.07 -8.22 2.45
N ALA A 82 5.23 -7.25 2.85
CA ALA A 82 5.50 -5.82 2.63
C ALA A 82 6.87 -5.42 3.20
N THR A 83 7.12 -5.80 4.45
CA THR A 83 8.38 -5.54 5.15
C THR A 83 9.55 -6.25 4.49
N HIS A 84 9.38 -7.52 4.11
CA HIS A 84 10.42 -8.30 3.45
C HIS A 84 10.86 -7.66 2.13
N PHE A 85 9.88 -7.29 1.29
CA PHE A 85 10.15 -6.64 0.01
C PHE A 85 10.76 -5.25 0.17
N GLU A 86 10.30 -4.44 1.12
CA GLU A 86 10.89 -3.12 1.39
C GLU A 86 12.38 -3.24 1.76
N LYS A 87 12.75 -4.17 2.65
CA LYS A 87 14.17 -4.36 3.02
C LYS A 87 15.03 -4.78 1.84
N ARG A 88 14.50 -5.61 0.93
CA ARG A 88 15.20 -6.02 -0.29
C ARG A 88 15.30 -4.88 -1.30
N LEU A 89 14.23 -4.10 -1.49
CA LEU A 89 14.23 -2.93 -2.37
C LEU A 89 15.26 -1.89 -1.93
N THR A 90 15.35 -1.60 -0.62
CA THR A 90 16.34 -0.68 -0.04
C THR A 90 17.78 -1.08 -0.38
N LEU A 91 18.07 -2.39 -0.46
CA LEU A 91 19.42 -2.92 -0.70
C LEU A 91 19.67 -3.32 -2.16
N ALA A 92 18.68 -3.19 -3.05
CA ALA A 92 18.71 -3.79 -4.39
C ALA A 92 19.79 -3.22 -5.32
N LEU A 93 20.26 -1.98 -5.06
CA LEU A 93 21.36 -1.37 -5.82
C LEU A 93 22.71 -1.43 -5.10
N GLY A 94 22.79 -2.18 -4.00
CA GLY A 94 23.92 -2.20 -3.07
C GLY A 94 23.65 -1.40 -1.80
N PRO A 95 24.48 -1.61 -0.76
CA PRO A 95 24.35 -0.87 0.49
C PRO A 95 24.54 0.63 0.27
N ASP A 96 23.76 1.44 0.97
CA ASP A 96 23.82 2.91 1.01
C ASP A 96 23.58 3.65 -0.33
N VAL A 97 23.38 2.94 -1.45
CA VAL A 97 23.05 3.56 -2.75
C VAL A 97 21.66 4.17 -2.75
N LEU A 98 20.68 3.48 -2.17
CA LEU A 98 19.32 4.01 -1.98
C LEU A 98 19.16 4.46 -0.53
N THR A 99 19.28 5.76 -0.30
CA THR A 99 19.09 6.35 1.03
C THR A 99 17.61 6.69 1.25
N PRO A 100 16.92 6.10 2.25
CA PRO A 100 15.52 6.42 2.52
C PRO A 100 15.37 7.89 2.94
N THR A 101 14.47 8.62 2.31
CA THR A 101 14.17 10.03 2.66
C THR A 101 12.83 10.21 3.35
N TYR A 102 11.85 9.37 3.00
CA TYR A 102 10.51 9.38 3.60
C TYR A 102 9.84 8.02 3.40
N SER A 103 8.94 7.67 4.31
CA SER A 103 8.04 6.55 4.13
C SER A 103 6.67 6.84 4.74
N TYR A 104 5.65 6.16 4.23
CA TYR A 104 4.30 6.20 4.77
C TYR A 104 3.67 4.82 4.63
N LEU A 105 3.15 4.29 5.74
CA LEU A 105 2.37 3.06 5.77
C LEU A 105 0.91 3.43 5.88
N SER A 106 0.10 2.92 4.97
CA SER A 106 -1.35 3.08 4.96
C SER A 106 -2.03 1.77 4.62
N GLN A 107 -3.36 1.79 4.63
CA GLN A 107 -4.21 0.68 4.25
C GLN A 107 -5.27 1.21 3.29
N THR A 108 -5.60 0.44 2.25
CA THR A 108 -6.73 0.80 1.40
C THR A 108 -8.03 0.56 2.16
N GLU A 109 -8.92 1.54 2.18
CA GLU A 109 -10.27 1.39 2.75
C GLU A 109 -11.29 1.81 1.70
N ARG A 110 -12.47 1.18 1.72
CA ARG A 110 -13.62 1.74 1.04
C ARG A 110 -14.05 2.98 1.81
N SER A 111 -14.35 4.07 1.11
CA SER A 111 -14.80 5.27 1.80
C SER A 111 -16.18 5.05 2.42
N GLU A 112 -16.36 5.46 3.67
CA GLU A 112 -17.67 5.55 4.34
C GLU A 112 -18.59 6.64 3.74
N TYR A 113 -18.17 7.34 2.68
CA TYR A 113 -19.03 8.29 1.97
C TYR A 113 -20.07 7.55 1.16
N THR A 114 -21.08 7.08 1.87
CA THR A 114 -22.30 6.65 1.27
C THR A 114 -22.94 7.86 0.58
N THR A 115 -23.03 7.81 -0.74
CA THR A 115 -23.50 8.95 -1.55
C THR A 115 -24.99 8.86 -1.88
N THR A 116 -25.63 7.73 -1.59
CA THR A 116 -27.05 7.50 -1.82
C THR A 116 -27.70 6.86 -0.60
N SER A 117 -28.95 7.21 -0.34
CA SER A 117 -29.75 6.67 0.77
C SER A 117 -29.88 5.16 0.69
N GLU A 118 -30.02 4.62 -0.52
CA GLU A 118 -30.08 3.18 -0.77
C GLU A 118 -28.81 2.46 -0.32
N GLN A 119 -27.64 3.04 -0.63
CA GLN A 119 -26.37 2.48 -0.22
C GLN A 119 -26.17 2.60 1.31
N TYR A 120 -26.71 3.65 1.93
CA TYR A 120 -26.61 3.87 3.39
C TYR A 120 -27.46 2.86 4.15
N GLY A 121 -28.67 2.62 3.65
CA GLY A 121 -29.54 1.58 4.16
C GLY A 121 -28.89 0.20 4.06
N LYS A 122 -28.30 -0.13 2.90
CA LYS A 122 -27.77 -1.46 2.65
C LYS A 122 -26.45 -1.75 3.36
N ASP A 123 -25.46 -0.88 3.21
CA ASP A 123 -24.11 -1.16 3.71
C ASP A 123 -23.99 -0.82 5.19
N THR A 124 -24.49 0.34 5.60
CA THR A 124 -24.32 0.83 6.97
C THR A 124 -25.42 0.34 7.90
N LEU A 125 -26.69 0.58 7.58
CA LEU A 125 -27.78 0.24 8.51
C LEU A 125 -28.00 -1.28 8.60
N ILE A 126 -28.03 -1.98 7.47
CA ILE A 126 -28.22 -3.44 7.45
C ILE A 126 -26.88 -4.16 7.65
N GLY A 127 -25.85 -3.83 6.88
CA GLY A 127 -24.57 -4.54 6.89
C GLY A 127 -23.78 -4.38 8.19
N GLU A 128 -23.51 -3.14 8.59
CA GLU A 128 -22.67 -2.84 9.75
C GLU A 128 -23.45 -2.80 11.08
N GLN A 129 -24.65 -2.19 11.08
CA GLN A 129 -25.44 -2.00 12.29
C GLN A 129 -26.47 -3.11 12.56
N GLY A 130 -26.68 -4.02 11.59
CA GLY A 130 -27.55 -5.18 11.74
C GLY A 130 -29.04 -4.83 11.89
N MET A 131 -29.48 -3.65 11.42
CA MET A 131 -30.88 -3.25 11.45
C MET A 131 -31.70 -4.07 10.45
N ALA A 132 -32.98 -4.29 10.78
CA ALA A 132 -33.92 -4.94 9.86
C ALA A 132 -34.44 -3.94 8.83
N GLU A 133 -34.40 -4.31 7.55
CA GLU A 133 -34.96 -3.50 6.47
C GLU A 133 -36.45 -3.21 6.73
N GLY A 134 -36.83 -1.92 6.68
CA GLY A 134 -38.19 -1.46 6.96
C GLY A 134 -38.58 -1.38 8.44
N SER A 135 -37.65 -1.52 9.39
CA SER A 135 -37.93 -1.21 10.80
C SER A 135 -38.12 0.29 11.04
N GLU A 136 -38.77 0.67 12.14
CA GLU A 136 -38.90 2.09 12.50
C GLU A 136 -37.53 2.76 12.71
N GLU A 137 -36.55 2.04 13.26
CA GLU A 137 -35.19 2.58 13.42
C GLU A 137 -34.48 2.74 12.07
N PHE A 138 -34.67 1.80 11.14
CA PHE A 138 -34.10 1.85 9.80
C PHE A 138 -34.64 3.04 8.98
N GLU A 139 -35.96 3.22 8.97
CA GLU A 139 -36.60 4.34 8.25
C GLU A 139 -36.26 5.70 8.87
N ALA A 140 -36.16 5.78 10.20
CA ALA A 140 -35.75 7.00 10.88
C ALA A 140 -34.30 7.39 10.54
N ALA A 141 -33.37 6.43 10.56
CA ALA A 141 -31.97 6.66 10.24
C ALA A 141 -31.77 7.02 8.75
N LEU A 142 -32.51 6.38 7.83
CA LEU A 142 -32.52 6.75 6.41
C LEU A 142 -32.98 8.20 6.20
N LYS A 143 -34.05 8.60 6.89
CA LYS A 143 -34.57 9.96 6.78
C LYS A 143 -33.60 11.01 7.32
N GLU A 144 -32.96 10.74 8.45
CA GLU A 144 -31.92 11.62 9.02
C GLU A 144 -30.74 11.78 8.05
N PHE A 145 -30.31 10.67 7.44
CA PHE A 145 -29.28 10.69 6.39
C PHE A 145 -29.70 11.55 5.19
N ASP A 146 -30.92 11.41 4.69
CA ASP A 146 -31.46 12.20 3.59
C ASP A 146 -31.53 13.70 3.89
N GLU A 147 -31.87 14.06 5.13
CA GLU A 147 -31.90 15.45 5.58
C GLU A 147 -30.48 16.02 5.65
N ARG A 148 -29.51 15.25 6.15
CA ARG A 148 -28.09 15.64 6.20
C ARG A 148 -27.51 15.85 4.80
N MET A 149 -27.86 15.02 3.83
CA MET A 149 -27.34 15.11 2.45
C MET A 149 -27.96 16.25 1.61
N LYS A 150 -29.00 16.94 2.11
CA LYS A 150 -29.61 18.11 1.45
C LYS A 150 -28.91 19.44 1.78
N HIS A 151 -28.00 19.45 2.76
CA HIS A 151 -27.27 20.63 3.24
C HIS A 151 -25.79 20.54 2.86
#